data_AF-A0A520I9C5-F1
#
_entry.id   AF-A0A520I9C5-F1
#
_cell.length_a   1.000
_cell.length_b   1.000
_cell.length_c   1.000
_cell.angle_alpha   90.00
_cell.angle_beta   90.00
_cell.angle_gamma   90.00
#
_symmetry.space_group_name_H-M   'P 1'
#
loop_
_entity.id
_entity.type
_entity.pdbx_description
1 polymer ?
#
loop_
_entity_poly.entity_id
_entity_poly.type
_entity_poly.pdbx_seq_one_letter_code
_entity_poly.pdbx_strand_id
1 'polypeptide(L)' 'MLDNENYGNSVSFKELLSGENSPGNVFSITDEGLFQKIEKITNRHKDIIYTESAGVRELQFQNKPNKWEILNEYYKD' A
#
# COMPACT_ATOMS: atom_id res chain seq x y z
N MET A 1 -2.91 6.58 2.39
CA MET A 1 -1.89 5.54 2.71
C MET A 1 -0.64 6.15 3.32
N LEU A 2 0.11 7.01 2.62
CA LEU A 2 1.34 7.60 3.16
C LEU A 2 1.12 8.67 4.24
N ASP A 3 -0.09 9.23 4.31
CA ASP A 3 -0.54 10.20 5.33
C ASP A 3 -1.23 9.57 6.54
N ASN A 4 -1.45 8.26 6.54
CA ASN A 4 -2.06 7.62 7.70
C ASN A 4 -1.00 7.49 8.79
N GLU A 5 -1.17 8.21 9.90
CA GLU A 5 -0.22 8.23 11.02
C GLU A 5 -0.03 6.84 11.65
N ASN A 6 -1.03 5.95 11.51
CA ASN A 6 -0.94 4.57 11.98
C ASN A 6 -0.10 3.67 11.06
N TYR A 7 0.26 4.14 9.86
CA TYR A 7 1.01 3.34 8.90
C TYR A 7 2.51 3.60 9.11
N GLY A 8 3.20 2.64 9.71
CA GLY A 8 4.66 2.64 9.84
C GLY A 8 5.38 2.31 8.53
N ASN A 9 6.50 1.59 8.64
CA ASN A 9 7.20 1.03 7.49
C ASN A 9 6.70 -0.38 7.11
N SER A 10 5.84 -0.99 7.93
CA SER A 10 5.10 -2.20 7.60
C SER A 10 3.63 -1.96 7.91
N VAL A 11 2.75 -2.33 6.98
CA VAL A 11 1.30 -2.22 7.15
C VAL A 11 0.68 -3.54 6.76
N SER A 12 -0.12 -4.12 7.66
CA SER A 12 -0.81 -5.37 7.36
C SER A 12 -1.82 -5.19 6.23
N PHE A 13 -2.02 -6.23 5.44
CA PHE A 13 -3.02 -6.23 4.38
C PHE A 13 -4.43 -5.94 4.93
N LYS A 14 -4.75 -6.50 6.11
CA LYS A 14 -6.02 -6.26 6.80
C LYS A 14 -6.23 -4.78 7.10
N GLU A 15 -5.19 -4.11 7.57
CA GLU A 15 -5.23 -2.67 7.86
C GLU A 15 -5.42 -1.84 6.59
N LEU A 16 -4.82 -2.24 5.45
CA LEU A 16 -5.05 -1.60 4.16
C LEU A 16 -6.46 -1.86 3.57
N LEU A 17 -7.08 -2.98 3.93
CA LEU A 17 -8.41 -3.38 3.44
C LEU A 17 -9.55 -2.77 4.25
N SER A 18 -9.49 -2.84 5.57
CA SER A 18 -10.63 -2.51 6.44
C SER A 18 -10.27 -1.63 7.63
N GLY A 19 -9.02 -1.18 7.75
CA GLY A 19 -8.61 -0.19 8.76
C GLY A 19 -9.32 1.15 8.61
N GLU A 20 -9.20 1.99 9.63
CA GLU A 20 -9.72 3.35 9.60
C GLU A 20 -8.99 4.18 8.53
N ASN A 21 -9.74 4.90 7.69
CA ASN A 21 -9.20 5.66 6.56
C ASN A 21 -8.28 4.85 5.62
N SER A 22 -8.50 3.53 5.57
CA SER A 22 -7.76 2.62 4.71
C SER A 22 -8.24 2.71 3.25
N PRO A 23 -7.37 2.38 2.27
CA PRO A 23 -7.77 2.36 0.87
C PRO A 23 -8.98 1.46 0.57
N GLY A 24 -9.05 0.27 1.19
CA GLY A 24 -10.17 -0.64 0.97
C GLY A 24 -11.49 -0.08 1.48
N ASN A 25 -11.50 0.59 2.64
CA ASN A 25 -12.70 1.22 3.19
C ASN A 25 -13.10 2.48 2.38
N VAL A 26 -12.16 3.39 2.13
CA VAL A 26 -12.42 4.68 1.44
C VAL A 26 -12.87 4.48 0.00
N PHE A 27 -12.24 3.55 -0.73
CA PHE A 27 -12.52 3.33 -2.15
C PHE A 27 -13.39 2.09 -2.41
N SER A 28 -13.91 1.44 -1.36
CA SER A 28 -14.71 0.21 -1.46
C SER A 28 -14.05 -0.88 -2.32
N ILE A 29 -12.75 -1.11 -2.10
CA ILE A 29 -11.95 -2.08 -2.87
C ILE A 29 -12.12 -3.47 -2.25
N THR A 30 -12.26 -4.49 -3.09
CA THR A 30 -12.31 -5.90 -2.66
C THR A 30 -10.93 -6.41 -2.23
N ASP A 31 -10.88 -7.53 -1.50
CA ASP A 31 -9.61 -8.20 -1.13
C ASP A 31 -8.75 -8.47 -2.39
N GLU A 32 -9.34 -9.06 -3.44
CA GLU A 32 -8.64 -9.30 -4.70
C GLU A 32 -8.18 -8.00 -5.39
N GLY A 33 -9.05 -6.98 -5.44
CA GLY A 33 -8.71 -5.71 -6.08
C GLY A 33 -7.57 -4.98 -5.37
N LEU A 34 -7.51 -5.06 -4.04
CA LEU A 34 -6.43 -4.49 -3.26
C LEU A 34 -5.12 -5.24 -3.50
N PHE A 35 -5.16 -6.57 -3.52
CA PHE A 35 -3.99 -7.39 -3.83
C PHE A 35 -3.42 -7.06 -5.22
N GLN A 36 -4.26 -7.01 -6.26
CA GLN A 36 -3.83 -6.66 -7.60
C GLN A 36 -3.21 -5.25 -7.69
N LYS A 37 -3.67 -4.29 -6.87
CA LYS A 37 -3.07 -2.94 -6.78
C LYS A 37 -1.73 -2.97 -6.08
N ILE A 38 -1.60 -3.75 -5.00
CA ILE A 38 -0.33 -3.95 -4.30
C ILE A 38 0.71 -4.59 -5.23
N GLU A 39 0.34 -5.63 -5.99
CA GLU A 39 1.25 -6.23 -6.97
C GLU A 39 1.73 -5.21 -8.03
N LYS A 40 0.84 -4.33 -8.50
CA LYS A 40 1.23 -3.25 -9.43
C LYS A 40 2.22 -2.28 -8.80
N ILE A 41 2.04 -1.96 -7.51
CA ILE A 41 2.92 -1.07 -6.76
C ILE A 41 4.31 -1.70 -6.59
N THR A 42 4.39 -2.94 -6.12
CA THR A 42 5.68 -3.64 -5.88
C THR A 42 6.44 -3.94 -7.18
N ASN A 43 5.72 -4.14 -8.29
CA ASN A 43 6.35 -4.28 -9.60
C ASN A 43 7.00 -2.98 -10.08
N ARG A 44 6.41 -1.81 -9.76
CA ARG A 44 6.91 -0.49 -10.16
C ARG A 44 7.99 0.04 -9.21
N HIS A 45 7.85 -0.18 -7.91
CA HIS A 45 8.73 0.38 -6.89
C HIS A 45 9.49 -0.73 -6.15
N LYS A 46 10.77 -0.89 -6.45
CA LYS A 46 11.61 -1.97 -5.89
C LYS A 46 11.82 -1.87 -4.37
N ASP A 47 11.68 -0.68 -3.82
CA ASP A 47 11.80 -0.41 -2.38
C ASP A 47 10.51 -0.73 -1.60
N ILE A 48 9.46 -1.18 -2.29
CA ILE A 48 8.19 -1.60 -1.69
C ILE A 48 8.03 -3.10 -1.89
N ILE A 49 7.94 -3.83 -0.78
CA ILE A 49 7.89 -5.28 -0.77
C ILE A 49 6.55 -5.72 -0.19
N TYR A 50 5.93 -6.69 -0.83
CA TYR A 50 4.79 -7.39 -0.25
C TYR A 50 5.25 -8.78 0.19
N THR A 51 4.94 -9.15 1.42
CA THR A 51 5.28 -10.45 1.98
C THR A 51 4.02 -11.18 2.40
N GLU A 52 4.04 -12.50 2.20
CA GLU A 52 3.05 -13.41 2.74
C GLU A 52 3.78 -14.58 3.38
N SER A 53 3.67 -14.71 4.70
CA SER A 53 4.40 -15.72 5.47
C SER A 53 3.53 -16.19 6.63
N ALA A 54 3.31 -17.50 6.71
CA ALA A 54 2.47 -18.12 7.73
C ALA A 54 1.07 -17.46 7.88
N GLY A 55 0.47 -17.02 6.77
CA GLY A 55 -0.84 -16.35 6.73
C GLY A 55 -0.82 -14.88 7.13
N VAL A 56 0.34 -14.32 7.47
CA VAL A 56 0.53 -12.88 7.69
C VAL A 56 0.89 -12.23 6.36
N ARG A 57 0.07 -11.27 5.94
CA ARG A 57 0.23 -10.50 4.70
C ARG A 57 0.58 -9.05 5.04
N GLU A 58 1.71 -8.54 4.55
CA GLU A 58 2.18 -7.18 4.85
C GLU A 58 2.73 -6.46 3.62
N LEU A 59 2.48 -5.15 3.55
CA LEU A 59 3.15 -4.22 2.66
C LEU A 59 4.24 -3.47 3.43
N GLN A 60 5.47 -3.60 2.99
CA GLN A 60 6.67 -3.10 3.65
C GLN A 60 7.38 -2.07 2.77
N PHE A 61 7.83 -0.98 3.39
CA PHE A 61 8.59 0.09 2.75
C PHE A 61 10.03 0.04 3.28
N GLN A 62 10.99 -0.31 2.41
CA GLN A 62 12.42 -0.19 2.74
C GLN A 62 12.80 1.29 2.86
N ASN A 63 12.38 2.07 1.86
CA ASN A 63 12.42 3.52 1.87
C ASN A 63 11.00 4.02 1.65
N LYS A 64 10.45 4.74 2.62
CA LYS A 64 9.08 5.27 2.50
C LYS A 64 9.06 6.39 1.46
N PRO A 65 8.31 6.26 0.35
CA PRO A 65 8.33 7.26 -0.70
C PRO A 65 7.68 8.57 -0.23
N ASN A 66 8.14 9.69 -0.77
CA ASN A 66 7.46 10.95 -0.56
C ASN A 66 6.15 10.97 -1.36
N LYS A 67 5.02 11.18 -0.66
CA LYS A 67 3.69 11.18 -1.29
C LYS A 67 3.54 12.19 -2.43
N TRP A 68 4.18 13.35 -2.33
CA TRP A 68 4.08 14.41 -3.33
C TRP A 68 4.88 14.06 -4.58
N GLU A 69 6.03 13.41 -4.41
CA GLU A 69 6.81 12.90 -5.54
C GLU A 69 6.02 11.85 -6.32
N ILE A 70 5.38 10.90 -5.61
CA ILE A 70 4.53 9.87 -6.23
C ILE A 70 3.34 10.48 -6.98
N LEU A 71 2.63 11.45 -6.36
CA LEU A 71 1.51 12.12 -7.01
C LEU A 71 1.96 12.92 -8.24
N ASN A 72 3.07 13.66 -8.13
CA ASN A 72 3.62 14.42 -9.23
C ASN A 72 4.09 13.51 -10.37
N GLU A 73 4.69 12.35 -10.08
CA GLU A 73 5.05 11.36 -11.09
C GLU A 73 3.81 10.79 -11.80
N TYR A 74 2.75 10.47 -11.05
CA TYR A 74 1.53 9.89 -11.61
C TYR A 74 0.78 10.81 -12.58
N TYR A 75 0.79 12.13 -12.32
CA TYR A 75 0.14 13.13 -13.17
C TYR A 75 1.10 13.78 -14.18
N LYS A 76 2.34 13.29 -14.29
CA LYS A 76 3.24 13.67 -15.39
C LYS A 76 2.89 12.82 -16.61
N ASP A 77 2.12 13.45 -17.48
CA ASP A 77 1.72 13.00 -18.84
C ASP A 77 1.01 11.64 -18.91
#